data_AF-A0A285MAK7-F1
#
_entry.id   AF-A0A285MAK7-F1
#
_cell.length_a   1.000
_cell.length_b   1.000
_cell.length_c   1.000
_cell.angle_alpha   90.00
_cell.angle_beta   90.00
_cell.angle_gamma   90.00
#
_symmetry.space_group_name_H-M   'P 1'
#
loop_
_entity.id
_entity.type
_entity.pdbx_description
1 polymer ?
#
loop_
_entity_poly.entity_id
_entity_poly.type
_entity_poly.pdbx_seq_one_letter_code
_entity_poly.pdbx_strand_id
1 'polypeptide(L)' 'MMNLLAWLAGSRLGRWLASSLIALIGYVATSFYRRGLKADQARQTTEALKRLKERIRTNEDIRRMSTDERRKRLSDDWVS' A
#
# COMPACT_ATOMS: atom_id res chain seq x y z
N MET A 1 32.12 -19.68 31.08
CA MET A 1 30.96 -19.17 30.30
C MET A 1 30.70 -19.94 29.01
N MET A 2 31.71 -20.20 28.17
CA MET A 2 31.54 -20.84 26.85
C MET A 2 30.93 -22.27 26.90
N ASN A 3 31.26 -23.05 27.94
CA ASN A 3 30.70 -24.39 28.15
C ASN A 3 29.20 -24.41 28.49
N LEU A 4 28.69 -23.39 29.19
CA LEU A 4 27.26 -23.29 29.51
C LEU A 4 26.43 -22.99 28.25
N LEU A 5 26.94 -22.13 27.37
CA LEU A 5 26.31 -21.84 26.08
C LEU A 5 26.33 -23.05 25.15
N ALA A 6 27.43 -23.81 25.12
CA ALA A 6 27.53 -25.05 24.34
C ALA A 6 26.57 -26.14 24.86
N TRP A 7 26.41 -26.25 26.18
CA TRP A 7 25.46 -27.18 26.80
C TRP A 7 24.01 -26.76 26.55
N LEU A 8 23.70 -25.46 26.62
CA LEU A 8 22.37 -24.94 26.33
C LEU A 8 22.01 -25.13 24.84
N ALA A 9 22.96 -24.91 23.93
CA ALA A 9 22.79 -25.11 22.49
C ALA A 9 22.54 -26.58 22.10
N GLY A 10 23.13 -27.54 22.84
CA GLY A 10 22.84 -28.97 22.69
C GLY A 10 21.55 -29.42 23.39
N SER A 11 21.03 -28.64 24.33
CA SER A 11 19.83 -28.99 25.11
C SER A 11 18.53 -28.74 24.34
N ARG A 12 17.50 -29.58 24.59
CA ARG A 12 16.14 -29.38 24.05
C ARG A 12 15.56 -28.00 24.40
N LEU A 13 15.92 -27.45 25.56
CA LEU A 13 15.50 -26.13 26.04
C LEU A 13 16.07 -24.98 25.19
N GLY A 14 17.35 -25.05 24.83
CA GLY A 14 17.97 -24.04 23.96
C GLY A 14 17.38 -24.03 22.55
N ARG A 15 17.06 -25.21 21.99
CA ARG A 15 16.39 -25.31 20.67
C ARG A 15 14.96 -24.74 20.71
N TRP A 16 14.22 -24.94 21.80
CA TRP A 16 12.89 -24.35 21.99
C TRP A 16 12.95 -22.82 22.12
N LEU A 17 13.90 -22.30 22.91
CA LEU A 17 14.11 -20.86 23.05
C LEU A 17 14.55 -20.19 21.75
N ALA A 18 15.43 -20.84 20.98
CA ALA A 18 15.84 -20.33 19.67
C ALA A 18 14.65 -20.29 18.68
N SER A 19 13.83 -21.35 18.69
CA SER A 19 12.65 -21.44 17.82
C SER A 19 11.59 -20.39 18.19
N SER A 20 11.37 -20.15 19.48
CA SER A 20 10.43 -19.11 19.92
C SER A 20 10.93 -17.70 19.59
N LEU A 21 12.25 -17.46 19.67
CA LEU A 21 12.84 -16.19 19.26
C LEU A 21 12.64 -15.93 17.76
N ILE A 22 12.87 -16.95 16.92
CA ILE A 22 12.67 -16.87 15.46
C ILE A 22 11.19 -16.62 15.15
N ALA A 23 10.29 -17.32 15.82
CA ALA A 23 8.84 -17.12 15.67
C ALA A 23 8.41 -15.70 16.08
N LEU A 24 8.99 -15.16 17.15
CA LEU A 24 8.72 -13.80 17.61
C LEU A 24 9.15 -12.76 16.59
N ILE A 25 10.35 -12.90 16.02
CA ILE A 25 10.85 -12.02 14.96
C ILE A 25 9.94 -12.09 13.72
N GLY A 26 9.55 -13.30 13.31
CA GLY A 26 8.61 -13.50 12.21
C GLY A 26 7.25 -12.84 12.46
N TYR A 27 6.71 -12.97 13.66
CA TYR A 27 5.44 -12.33 14.04
C TYR A 27 5.50 -10.80 13.96
N VAL A 28 6.57 -10.21 14.51
CA VAL A 28 6.78 -8.76 14.47
C VAL A 28 6.92 -8.27 13.02
N ALA A 29 7.75 -8.92 12.21
CA ALA A 29 7.93 -8.58 10.80
C ALA A 29 6.60 -8.64 10.01
N THR A 30 5.80 -9.69 10.25
CA THR A 30 4.50 -9.86 9.58
C THR A 30 3.50 -8.78 10.00
N SER A 31 3.53 -8.37 11.27
CA SER A 31 2.69 -7.28 11.79
C SER A 31 3.01 -5.94 11.11
N PHE A 32 4.30 -5.62 10.98
CA PHE A 32 4.74 -4.42 10.25
C PHE A 32 4.39 -4.48 8.77
N TYR A 33 4.60 -5.63 8.12
CA TYR A 33 4.24 -5.83 6.72
C TYR A 33 2.74 -5.62 6.49
N ARG A 34 1.87 -6.19 7.34
CA ARG A 34 0.42 -6.00 7.27
C ARG A 34 0.01 -4.55 7.48
N ARG A 35 0.70 -3.80 8.35
CA ARG A 35 0.45 -2.36 8.56
C ARG A 35 0.86 -1.54 7.33
N GLY A 36 2.01 -1.83 6.72
CA GLY A 36 2.45 -1.20 5.48
C GLY A 36 1.47 -1.45 4.34
N LEU A 37 1.04 -2.70 4.16
CA LEU A 37 0.10 -3.09 3.11
C LEU A 37 -1.25 -2.38 3.23
N LYS A 38 -1.77 -2.20 4.45
CA LYS A 38 -2.99 -1.43 4.71
C LYS A 38 -2.84 0.06 4.40
N ALA A 39 -1.69 0.64 4.74
CA ALA A 39 -1.41 2.04 4.43
C ALA A 39 -1.35 2.27 2.91
N ASP A 40 -0.71 1.36 2.17
CA ASP A 40 -0.64 1.43 0.72
C ASP A 40 -1.99 1.21 0.06
N GLN A 41 -2.81 0.26 0.56
CA GLN A 41 -4.19 0.09 0.10
C GLN A 41 -5.04 1.34 0.34
N ALA A 42 -4.90 1.99 1.50
CA ALA A 42 -5.60 3.23 1.81
C ALA A 42 -5.18 4.37 0.88
N ARG A 43 -3.88 4.49 0.56
CA ARG A 43 -3.37 5.46 -0.41
C ARG A 43 -3.92 5.21 -1.80
N GLN A 44 -3.86 3.97 -2.28
CA GLN A 44 -4.39 3.59 -3.59
C GLN A 44 -5.90 3.86 -3.69
N THR A 45 -6.66 3.53 -2.64
CA THR A 45 -8.11 3.79 -2.61
C THR A 45 -8.40 5.29 -2.64
N THR A 46 -7.62 6.09 -1.90
CA THR A 46 -7.77 7.55 -1.88
C THR A 46 -7.46 8.17 -3.24
N GLU A 47 -6.39 7.73 -3.90
CA GLU A 47 -6.06 8.16 -5.26
C GLU A 47 -7.12 7.76 -6.27
N ALA A 48 -7.65 6.53 -6.18
CA ALA A 48 -8.72 6.06 -7.04
C ALA A 48 -9.98 6.91 -6.87
N LEU A 49 -10.36 7.23 -5.62
CA LEU A 49 -11.48 8.12 -5.33
C LEU A 49 -11.24 9.54 -5.85
N LYS A 50 -10.02 10.07 -5.73
CA LYS A 50 -9.66 11.40 -6.25
C LYS A 50 -9.82 11.43 -7.77
N ARG A 51 -9.27 10.44 -8.48
CA ARG A 51 -9.42 10.30 -9.94
C ARG A 51 -10.88 10.16 -10.35
N LEU A 52 -11.67 9.40 -9.60
CA LEU A 52 -13.10 9.22 -9.88
C LEU A 52 -13.87 10.54 -9.71
N LYS A 53 -13.62 11.26 -8.62
CA LYS A 53 -14.24 12.58 -8.36
C LYS A 53 -13.90 13.59 -9.46
N GLU A 54 -12.65 13.59 -9.90
CA GLU A 54 -12.18 14.46 -10.98
C GLU A 54 -12.87 14.12 -12.31
N ARG A 55 -12.99 12.84 -12.66
CA ARG A 55 -13.75 12.39 -13.84
C ARG A 55 -15.23 12.78 -13.78
N ILE A 56 -15.88 12.64 -12.63
CA ILE A 56 -17.28 13.05 -12.46
C ILE A 56 -17.40 14.56 -12.67
N ARG A 57 -16.49 15.35 -12.11
CA ARG A 57 -16.48 16.80 -12.30
C ARG A 57 -16.29 17.19 -13.77
N THR A 58 -15.31 16.59 -14.45
CA THR A 58 -15.07 16.82 -15.88
C THR A 58 -16.27 16.44 -16.72
N ASN A 59 -16.91 15.31 -16.45
CA ASN A 59 -18.11 14.89 -17.18
C ASN A 59 -19.28 15.85 -16.96
N GLU A 60 -19.46 16.35 -15.74
CA GLU A 60 -20.50 17.33 -15.43
C GLU A 60 -20.20 18.68 -16.11
N ASP A 61 -18.96 19.13 -16.12
CA ASP A 61 -18.54 20.33 -16.84
C ASP A 61 -18.80 20.18 -18.36
N ILE A 62 -18.46 19.03 -18.96
CA ILE A 62 -18.76 18.73 -20.36
C ILE A 62 -20.27 18.70 -20.60
N ARG A 63 -21.05 18.11 -19.68
CA ARG A 63 -22.51 18.03 -19.80
C ARG A 63 -23.14 19.42 -19.78
N ARG A 64 -22.59 20.34 -18.98
CA ARG A 64 -23.03 21.75 -18.88
C ARG A 64 -22.55 22.61 -20.05
N MET A 65 -21.46 22.24 -20.72
CA MET A 65 -21.01 22.95 -21.92
C MET A 65 -22.03 22.83 -23.05
N SER A 66 -22.26 23.96 -23.71
CA SER A 66 -22.99 24.03 -24.97
C SER A 66 -22.25 23.29 -26.09
N THR A 67 -22.97 22.88 -27.12
CA THR A 67 -22.40 22.15 -28.27
C THR A 67 -21.29 22.95 -28.98
N ASP A 68 -21.38 24.28 -28.98
CA ASP A 68 -20.41 25.15 -29.63
C ASP A 68 -19.14 25.33 -28.78
N GLU A 69 -19.27 25.40 -27.45
CA GLU A 69 -18.11 25.38 -26.54
C GLU A 69 -17.33 24.07 -26.63
N ARG A 70 -18.03 22.92 -26.75
CA ARG A 70 -17.36 21.63 -26.96
C ARG A 70 -16.58 21.59 -28.26
N ARG A 71 -17.15 22.12 -29.34
CA ARG A 71 -16.51 22.17 -30.67
C ARG A 71 -15.27 23.05 -30.65
N LYS A 72 -15.33 24.20 -29.99
CA LYS A 72 -14.19 25.11 -29.84
C LYS A 72 -13.06 24.48 -29.00
N ARG A 73 -13.41 23.76 -27.93
CA ARG A 73 -12.43 23.06 -27.10
C ARG A 73 -11.73 21.93 -27.86
N LEU A 74 -12.47 21.18 -28.67
CA LEU A 74 -11.92 20.14 -29.54
C LEU A 74 -11.02 20.72 -30.65
N SER A 75 -11.33 21.90 -31.19
CA SER A 75 -10.46 22.55 -32.17
C SER A 75 -9.18 23.10 -31.56
N ASP A 76 -9.24 23.65 -30.34
CA ASP A 76 -8.06 24.21 -29.66
C ASP A 76 -7.08 23.09 -29.23
N ASP A 77 -7.60 21.95 -28.75
CA ASP A 77 -6.80 20.79 -28.30
C ASP A 77 -6.16 20.02 -29.46
N TRP A 78 -6.69 20.15 -30.69
CA TRP A 78 -6.15 19.53 -31.90
C TRP A 78 -5.07 20.36 -32.60
N VAL A 79 -4.99 21.66 -32.30
CA VAL A 79 -4.04 22.60 -32.92
C VAL A 79 -2.78 22.79 -32.07
N SER A 80 -2.79 22.35 -30.81
CA SER A 80 -1.61 22.26 -29.93
C SER A 80 -0.87 20.93 -30.04
#